data_AF-A0A541BW67-F1
#
_entry.id   AF-A0A541BW67-F1
#
_cell.length_a   1.000
_cell.length_b   1.000
_cell.length_c   1.000
_cell.angle_alpha   90.00
_cell.angle_beta   90.00
_cell.angle_gamma   90.00
#
_symmetry.space_group_name_H-M   'P 1'
#
loop_
_entity.id
_entity.type
_entity.pdbx_description
1 polymer ?
#
loop_
_entity_poly.entity_id
_entity_poly.type
_entity_poly.pdbx_seq_one_letter_code
_entity_poly.pdbx_strand_id
1 'polypeptide(L)'
;MPVLLPLPLAGAYDYAVPEAMEVAAGAVVTVPLGPRLVHGVVWHGTAAGTVAAAKLRAIASVVPTPPLKPALMRFIDWVADYTLSAPGEVLRMALPIPAATEVPRPRVGWRLAEAPAEGARITAE
;
A
#
# COMPACT_ATOMS: atom_id res chain seq x y z
N MET A 1 15.48 7.76 3.92
CA MET A 1 15.11 6.33 3.90
C MET A 1 14.35 6.06 2.61
N PRO A 2 14.79 5.11 1.76
CA PRO A 2 14.07 4.77 0.54
C PRO A 2 12.78 4.02 0.87
N VAL A 3 11.67 4.43 0.26
CA VAL A 3 10.36 3.79 0.39
C VAL A 3 9.84 3.45 -1.00
N LEU A 4 9.64 2.17 -1.26
CA LEU A 4 9.01 1.68 -2.48
C LEU A 4 7.48 1.75 -2.33
N LEU A 5 6.83 2.41 -3.27
CA LEU A 5 5.38 2.56 -3.31
C LEU A 5 4.77 1.53 -4.27
N PRO A 6 3.57 1.00 -3.99
CA PRO A 6 2.87 0.06 -4.87
C PRO A 6 2.24 0.78 -6.09
N LEU A 7 3.07 1.51 -6.84
CA LEU A 7 2.73 2.38 -7.97
C LEU A 7 3.76 2.15 -9.10
N PRO A 8 3.40 2.42 -10.37
CA PRO A 8 4.30 2.27 -11.52
C PRO A 8 5.33 3.41 -11.57
N LEU A 9 6.23 3.45 -10.58
CA LEU A 9 7.32 4.41 -10.48
C LEU A 9 8.64 3.73 -10.83
N ALA A 10 9.60 4.51 -11.34
CA ALA A 10 10.93 4.01 -11.72
C ALA A 10 11.73 3.42 -10.53
N GLY A 11 11.35 3.72 -9.28
CA GLY A 11 12.03 3.21 -8.10
C GLY A 11 11.44 3.77 -6.80
N ALA A 12 12.16 3.53 -5.71
CA ALA A 12 11.81 4.05 -4.38
C ALA A 12 12.02 5.57 -4.28
N TYR A 13 11.24 6.21 -3.41
CA TYR A 13 11.35 7.63 -3.10
C TYR A 13 12.00 7.81 -1.73
N ASP A 14 12.78 8.88 -1.57
CA ASP A 14 13.42 9.19 -0.31
C ASP A 14 12.45 9.93 0.62
N TYR A 15 12.35 9.44 1.87
CA TYR A 15 11.60 10.07 2.95
C TYR A 15 12.49 10.31 4.17
N ALA A 16 12.16 11.35 4.93
CA ALA A 16 12.76 11.62 6.22
C ALA A 16 12.15 10.70 7.29
N VAL A 17 12.99 10.20 8.21
CA VAL A 17 12.54 9.44 9.38
C VAL A 17 12.50 10.43 10.56
N PRO A 18 11.33 10.63 11.20
CA PRO A 18 11.26 11.44 12.42
C PRO A 18 12.18 10.89 13.51
N GLU A 19 12.77 11.75 14.34
CA GLU A 19 13.74 11.36 15.38
C GLU A 19 13.16 10.35 16.40
N ALA A 20 11.86 10.44 16.71
CA ALA A 20 11.16 9.53 17.61
C ALA A 20 10.70 8.22 16.94
N MET A 21 11.11 7.94 15.69
CA MET A 21 10.66 6.80 14.91
C MET A 21 11.81 5.90 14.49
N GLU A 22 11.73 4.63 14.86
CA GLU A 22 12.62 3.60 14.32
C GLU A 22 11.94 2.85 13.18
N VAL A 23 12.65 2.72 12.06
CA VAL A 23 12.15 2.09 10.84
C VAL A 23 13.25 1.25 10.24
N ALA A 24 12.97 -0.03 9.99
CA ALA A 24 13.89 -0.96 9.35
C ALA A 24 13.41 -1.33 7.93
N ALA A 25 14.33 -1.86 7.12
CA ALA A 25 14.00 -2.41 5.80
C ALA A 25 12.89 -3.48 5.91
N GLY A 26 11.98 -3.46 4.95
CA GLY A 26 10.79 -4.31 4.92
C GLY A 26 9.62 -3.79 5.75
N ALA A 27 9.80 -2.78 6.60
CA ALA A 27 8.70 -2.19 7.36
C ALA A 27 7.66 -1.56 6.42
N VAL A 28 6.39 -1.83 6.68
CA VAL A 28 5.27 -1.19 5.98
C VAL A 28 5.01 0.15 6.64
N VAL A 29 5.00 1.22 5.86
CA VAL A 29 4.88 2.60 6.34
C VAL A 29 3.78 3.35 5.60
N THR A 30 3.23 4.36 6.25
CA THR A 30 2.34 5.34 5.62
C THR A 30 3.15 6.59 5.33
N VAL A 31 3.11 7.05 4.09
CA VAL A 31 3.87 8.23 3.65
C VAL A 31 2.99 9.21 2.87
N PRO A 32 3.28 10.51 2.92
CA PRO A 32 2.59 11.50 2.11
C PRO A 32 3.03 11.42 0.64
N LEU A 33 2.05 11.42 -0.26
CA LEU A 33 2.26 11.55 -1.70
C LEU A 33 1.27 12.60 -2.25
N GLY A 34 1.78 13.82 -2.44
CA GLY A 34 0.93 14.96 -2.80
C GLY A 34 -0.06 15.30 -1.67
N PRO A 35 -1.39 15.30 -1.94
CA PRO A 35 -2.43 15.60 -0.94
C PRO A 35 -2.90 14.37 -0.15
N ARG A 36 -2.49 13.15 -0.52
CA ARG A 36 -2.97 11.90 0.10
C ARG A 36 -1.87 11.18 0.86
N LEU A 37 -2.29 10.29 1.76
CA LEU A 37 -1.43 9.30 2.39
C LEU A 37 -1.53 7.98 1.62
N VAL A 38 -0.38 7.33 1.44
CA VAL A 38 -0.29 6.02 0.78
C VAL A 38 0.57 5.09 1.61
N HIS A 39 0.29 3.79 1.50
CA HIS A 39 1.16 2.79 2.09
C HIS A 39 2.31 2.44 1.15
N GLY A 40 3.49 2.24 1.71
CA GLY A 40 4.69 1.79 1.02
C GLY A 40 5.50 0.87 1.90
N VAL A 41 6.59 0.35 1.36
CA VAL A 41 7.54 -0.48 2.11
C VAL A 41 8.89 0.18 2.11
N VAL A 42 9.52 0.24 3.28
CA VAL A 42 10.90 0.71 3.41
C VAL A 42 11.79 -0.26 2.65
N TRP A 43 12.36 0.21 1.55
CA TRP A 43 13.11 -0.66 0.66
C TRP A 43 14.52 -0.85 1.17
N HIS A 44 15.18 -1.91 0.74
CA HIS A 44 16.60 -2.12 1.01
C HIS A 44 17.45 -1.14 0.18
N GLY A 45 18.74 -1.04 0.51
CA GLY A 45 19.66 -0.14 -0.17
C GLY A 45 19.68 1.26 0.43
N THR A 46 20.48 2.13 -0.19
CA THR A 46 20.66 3.52 0.25
C THR A 46 19.67 4.44 -0.44
N ALA A 47 19.26 5.49 0.28
CA ALA A 47 18.56 6.60 -0.33
C ALA A 47 19.35 7.13 -1.54
N ALA A 48 18.64 7.56 -2.59
CA ALA A 48 19.30 8.13 -3.77
C ALA A 48 20.07 9.41 -3.42
N GLY A 49 19.61 10.14 -2.40
CA GLY A 49 20.32 11.30 -1.86
C GLY A 49 20.31 12.50 -2.81
N THR A 50 19.52 12.46 -3.87
CA THR A 50 19.39 13.50 -4.89
C THR A 50 18.57 14.70 -4.40
N VAL A 51 17.84 14.55 -3.29
CA VAL A 51 16.99 15.59 -2.69
C VAL A 51 17.61 16.05 -1.37
N ALA A 52 17.75 17.37 -1.21
CA ALA A 52 18.22 17.97 0.03
C ALA A 52 17.32 17.56 1.21
N ALA A 53 17.93 17.23 2.36
CA ALA A 53 17.21 16.71 3.53
C ALA A 53 16.01 17.57 3.95
N ALA A 54 16.13 18.90 3.87
CA ALA A 54 15.05 19.84 4.21
C ALA A 54 13.81 19.78 3.29
N LYS A 55 13.92 19.17 2.11
CA LYS A 55 12.81 19.00 1.15
C LYS A 55 12.15 17.62 1.24
N LEU A 56 12.74 16.70 2.01
CA LEU A 56 12.17 15.37 2.20
C LEU A 56 10.91 15.47 3.04
N ARG A 57 9.83 14.84 2.57
CA ARG A 57 8.66 14.65 3.42
C ARG A 57 8.95 13.57 4.46
N ALA A 58 8.36 13.71 5.64
CA ALA A 58 8.50 12.74 6.71
C ALA A 58 7.59 11.52 6.50
N ILE A 59 8.05 10.35 6.94
CA ILE A 59 7.19 9.17 7.13
C ILE A 59 6.11 9.52 8.17
N ALA A 60 4.84 9.26 7.84
CA ALA A 60 3.71 9.62 8.71
C ALA A 60 3.53 8.61 9.85
N SER A 61 3.63 7.31 9.56
CA SER A 61 3.51 6.25 10.57
C SER A 61 4.09 4.92 10.07
N VAL A 62 4.39 4.01 11.01
CA VAL A 62 4.68 2.60 10.74
C VAL A 62 3.40 1.79 10.94
N VAL A 63 3.09 0.90 10.02
CA VAL A 63 1.93 0.00 10.11
C VAL A 63 2.31 -1.18 11.02
N PRO A 64 1.47 -1.57 12.00
CA PRO A 64 1.77 -2.65 12.94
C PRO A 64 1.58 -4.04 12.29
N THR A 65 2.47 -4.38 11.36
CA THR A 65 2.50 -5.64 10.63
C THR A 65 3.94 -6.18 10.61
N PRO A 66 4.14 -7.51 10.53
CA PRO A 66 5.46 -8.06 10.29
C PRO A 66 6.12 -7.43 9.05
N PRO A 67 7.41 -7.08 9.12
CA PRO A 67 8.12 -6.52 7.97
C PRO A 67 8.27 -7.58 6.88
N LEU A 68 8.39 -7.11 5.64
CA LEU A 68 8.71 -7.98 4.51
C LEU A 68 10.08 -8.62 4.73
N LYS A 69 10.13 -9.93 4.51
CA LYS A 69 11.38 -10.69 4.61
C LYS A 69 12.35 -10.22 3.51
N PRO A 70 13.67 -10.14 3.79
CA PRO A 70 14.65 -9.76 2.78
C PRO A 70 14.62 -10.64 1.52
N ALA A 71 14.28 -11.92 1.66
CA ALA A 71 14.13 -12.84 0.52
C ALA A 71 12.98 -12.45 -0.41
N LEU A 72 11.85 -11.98 0.13
CA LEU A 72 10.71 -11.51 -0.66
C LEU A 72 11.06 -10.20 -1.37
N MET A 73 11.76 -9.28 -0.70
CA MET A 73 12.19 -8.02 -1.33
C MET A 73 13.08 -8.28 -2.54
N ARG A 74 14.12 -9.13 -2.39
CA ARG A 74 14.98 -9.55 -3.51
C ARG A 74 14.22 -10.26 -4.63
N PHE A 75 13.21 -11.05 -4.27
CA PHE A 75 12.37 -11.71 -5.28
C PHE A 75 11.53 -10.71 -6.07
N ILE A 76 11.00 -9.68 -5.41
CA ILE A 76 10.27 -8.58 -6.07
C ILE A 76 11.19 -7.84 -7.05
N ASP A 77 12.43 -7.51 -6.65
CA ASP A 77 13.40 -6.89 -7.57
C ASP A 77 13.68 -7.79 -8.77
N TRP A 78 13.95 -9.08 -8.52
CA TRP A 78 14.22 -10.04 -9.57
C TRP A 78 13.06 -10.19 -10.57
N VAL A 79 11.81 -10.26 -10.08
CA VAL A 79 10.63 -10.31 -10.96
C VAL A 79 10.52 -9.03 -11.77
N ALA A 80 10.67 -7.86 -11.14
CA ALA A 80 10.58 -6.57 -11.81
C ALA A 80 11.61 -6.45 -12.94
N ASP A 81 12.87 -6.81 -12.66
CA ASP A 81 13.94 -6.82 -13.64
C ASP A 81 13.69 -7.82 -14.77
N TYR A 82 13.23 -9.03 -14.43
CA TYR A 82 12.98 -10.09 -15.41
C TYR A 82 11.81 -9.76 -16.35
N THR A 83 10.76 -9.12 -15.83
CA THR A 83 9.56 -8.77 -16.60
C THR A 83 9.57 -7.34 -17.13
N LEU A 84 10.68 -6.61 -16.96
CA LEU A 84 10.81 -5.19 -17.31
C LEU A 84 9.64 -4.35 -16.78
N SER A 85 9.16 -4.70 -15.58
CA SER A 85 8.04 -4.05 -14.92
C SER A 85 8.53 -3.12 -13.82
N ALA A 86 7.74 -2.10 -13.46
CA ALA A 86 8.12 -1.26 -12.35
C ALA A 86 8.11 -2.07 -11.03
N PRO A 87 9.12 -1.94 -10.15
CA PRO A 87 9.18 -2.71 -8.90
C PRO A 87 7.98 -2.46 -7.98
N GLY A 88 7.41 -1.26 -8.04
CA GLY A 88 6.18 -0.93 -7.31
C GLY A 88 4.94 -1.69 -7.80
N GLU A 89 4.86 -2.03 -9.10
CA GLU A 89 3.76 -2.85 -9.61
C GLU A 89 3.85 -4.29 -9.11
N VAL A 90 5.07 -4.82 -9.05
CA VAL A 90 5.32 -6.15 -8.49
C VAL A 90 5.04 -6.16 -6.98
N LEU A 91 5.50 -5.13 -6.26
CA LEU A 91 5.21 -4.95 -4.84
C LEU A 91 3.70 -4.95 -4.55
N ARG A 92 2.90 -4.31 -5.41
CA ARG A 92 1.44 -4.26 -5.26
C ARG A 92 0.80 -5.66 -5.20
N MET A 93 1.37 -6.65 -5.88
CA MET A 93 0.88 -8.04 -5.83
C MET A 93 1.25 -8.75 -4.52
N ALA A 94 2.39 -8.38 -3.93
CA ALA A 94 2.91 -8.99 -2.70
C ALA A 94 2.33 -8.38 -1.41
N LEU A 95 1.75 -7.19 -1.51
CA LEU A 95 1.29 -6.40 -0.37
C LEU A 95 -0.24 -6.43 -0.33
N PRO A 96 -0.86 -7.24 0.56
CA PRO A 96 -2.31 -7.25 0.75
C PRO A 96 -2.71 -6.01 1.57
N ILE A 97 -2.50 -4.83 1.01
CA ILE A 97 -2.96 -3.59 1.61
C ILE A 97 -4.33 -3.31 1.00
N PRO A 98 -5.41 -3.32 1.79
CA PRO A 98 -6.65 -2.71 1.36
C PRO A 98 -6.28 -1.30 0.94
N ALA A 99 -6.52 -0.91 -0.32
CA ALA A 99 -6.37 0.48 -0.71
C ALA A 99 -6.95 1.31 0.44
N ALA A 100 -6.16 2.20 1.06
CA ALA A 100 -6.47 2.85 2.33
C ALA A 100 -7.78 3.67 2.34
N THR A 101 -8.54 3.57 1.26
CA THR A 101 -9.71 4.30 0.84
C THR A 101 -10.88 3.41 0.38
N GLU A 102 -10.75 2.09 0.29
CA GLU A 102 -11.87 1.24 -0.15
C GLU A 102 -12.64 0.69 1.04
N VAL A 103 -13.66 1.44 1.47
CA VAL A 103 -14.82 0.85 2.15
C VAL A 103 -15.28 -0.32 1.26
N PRO A 104 -15.40 -1.55 1.77
CA PRO A 104 -15.87 -2.68 0.98
C PRO A 104 -17.16 -2.27 0.28
N ARG A 105 -17.20 -2.34 -1.05
CA ARG A 105 -18.42 -1.98 -1.78
C ARG A 105 -19.57 -2.79 -1.18
N PRO A 106 -20.68 -2.15 -0.76
CA PRO A 106 -21.82 -2.88 -0.26
C PRO A 106 -22.25 -3.89 -1.32
N ARG A 107 -22.26 -5.18 -0.94
CA ARG A 107 -22.73 -6.23 -1.83
C ARG A 107 -24.25 -6.24 -1.74
N VAL A 108 -24.92 -5.99 -2.87
CA VAL A 108 -26.37 -6.19 -2.96
C VAL A 108 -26.63 -7.69 -2.83
N GLY A 109 -27.56 -8.06 -1.95
CA GLY A 109 -27.94 -9.44 -1.71
C GLY A 109 -29.39 -9.52 -1.27
N TRP A 110 -29.97 -10.70 -1.41
CA TRP A 110 -31.33 -11.00 -0.97
C TRP A 110 -31.26 -11.80 0.34
N ARG A 111 -32.14 -11.49 1.28
CA ARG A 111 -32.41 -12.30 2.48
C ARG A 111 -33.89 -12.62 2.48
N LEU A 112 -34.26 -13.80 2.95
CA LEU A 112 -35.65 -14.11 3.23
C LEU A 112 -36.19 -13.10 4.26
N ALA A 113 -37.25 -12.39 3.90
CA ALA A 113 -37.95 -11.52 4.83
C ALA A 113 -38.86 -12.37 5.73
N GLU A 114 -38.95 -12.05 7.02
CA GLU A 114 -39.86 -12.74 7.96
C GLU A 114 -41.33 -12.48 7.61
N ALA A 115 -41.63 -11.31 7.04
CA ALA A 115 -42.94 -10.94 6.56
C ALA A 115 -42.82 -10.11 5.26
N PRO A 116 -43.80 -10.19 4.35
CA PRO A 116 -43.85 -9.32 3.18
C PRO A 116 -43.97 -7.86 3.61
N ALA A 117 -43.28 -6.97 2.88
CA ALA A 117 -43.41 -5.53 3.11
C ALA A 117 -44.86 -5.10 2.88
N GLU A 118 -45.33 -4.12 3.66
CA GLU A 118 -46.70 -3.62 3.57
C GLU A 118 -46.97 -3.07 2.15
N GLY A 119 -47.96 -3.63 1.46
CA GLY A 119 -48.29 -3.29 0.07
C GLY A 119 -47.49 -4.04 -1.00
N ALA A 120 -46.65 -5.02 -0.64
CA ALA A 120 -45.97 -5.87 -1.61
C ALA A 120 -46.98 -6.71 -2.40
N ARG A 121 -47.04 -6.50 -3.73
CA ARG A 121 -47.82 -7.34 -4.64
C ARG A 121 -46.94 -8.46 -5.14
N ILE A 122 -47.26 -9.69 -4.75
CA ILE A 122 -46.63 -10.88 -5.33
C ILE A 122 -47.26 -11.05 -6.73
N THR A 123 -46.46 -10.90 -7.77
CA THR A 123 -46.90 -11.22 -9.14
C THR A 123 -47.06 -12.72 -9.22
N ALA A 124 -48.29 -13.20 -9.46
CA ALA A 124 -48.55 -14.59 -9.83
C ALA A 124 -48.13 -14.80 -11.29
N GLU A 125 -47.50 -15.94 -11.59
CA GLU A 125 -47.24 -16.41 -12.96
C GLU A 125 -48.53 -16.59 -13.78
#